data_AF-A0A840Y512-F1
#
_entry.id   AF-A0A840Y512-F1
#
_cell.length_a   1.000
_cell.length_b   1.000
_cell.length_c   1.000
_cell.angle_alpha   90.00
_cell.angle_beta   90.00
_cell.angle_gamma   90.00
#
_symmetry.space_group_name_H-M   'P 1'
#
loop_
_entity.id
_entity.type
_entity.pdbx_description
1 polymer ?
#
loop_
_entity_poly.entity_id
_entity_poly.type
_entity_poly.pdbx_seq_one_letter_code
_entity_poly.pdbx_strand_id
1 'polypeptide(L)'
;MDDRITKAEAAFLLPAAIPASRRMAEIEALRLAAIAARDEAIAAAIRKAFRATGRAIAAVLRAIVAFPERLATYQALNALTDRELRDIGMTRYDVSRVFEPGFTPRPANDAGERPTPRAA
;
A
#
# COMPACT_ATOMS: atom_id res chain seq x y z
N MET A 1 -44.77 23.39 64.62
CA MET A 1 -44.99 23.28 63.16
C MET A 1 -43.60 23.22 62.54
N ASP A 2 -43.20 22.03 62.10
CA ASP A 2 -41.83 21.70 61.72
C ASP A 2 -41.52 22.11 60.27
N ASP A 3 -40.70 23.15 60.12
CA ASP A 3 -40.25 23.75 58.86
C ASP A 3 -39.25 22.88 58.05
N ARG A 4 -38.90 21.69 58.54
CA ARG A 4 -37.87 20.83 57.93
C ARG A 4 -38.42 19.75 57.00
N ILE A 5 -39.71 19.43 57.09
CA ILE A 5 -40.30 18.33 56.32
C ILE A 5 -40.71 18.78 54.90
N THR A 6 -41.06 20.05 54.72
CA THR A 6 -41.56 20.58 53.43
C THR A 6 -40.48 20.80 52.37
N LYS A 7 -39.21 20.99 52.76
CA LYS A 7 -38.11 21.22 51.81
C LYS A 7 -37.67 19.94 51.08
N ALA A 8 -37.88 18.78 51.71
CA ALA A 8 -37.60 17.47 51.11
C ALA A 8 -38.69 17.03 50.12
N GLU A 9 -39.96 17.38 50.37
CA GLU A 9 -41.08 17.09 49.46
C GLU A 9 -41.12 18.05 48.26
N ALA A 10 -40.66 19.30 48.42
CA ALA A 10 -40.55 20.26 47.31
C ALA A 10 -39.52 19.83 46.25
N ALA A 11 -38.52 19.01 46.60
CA ALA A 11 -37.57 18.45 45.65
C ALA A 11 -38.18 17.33 44.77
N PHE A 12 -39.26 16.70 45.23
CA PHE A 12 -39.96 15.63 44.50
C PHE A 12 -40.98 16.17 43.48
N LEU A 13 -41.35 17.45 43.58
CA LEU A 13 -42.35 18.11 42.73
C LEU A 13 -41.76 18.92 41.57
N LEU A 14 -40.46 18.82 41.28
CA LEU A 14 -39.85 19.45 40.11
C LEU A 14 -39.92 18.50 38.89
N PRO A 15 -40.77 18.78 37.88
CA PRO A 15 -40.90 17.96 36.67
C PRO A 15 -39.65 18.01 35.75
N ALA A 16 -38.61 18.74 36.14
CA ALA A 16 -37.39 18.97 35.36
C ALA A 16 -36.32 17.87 35.53
N ALA A 17 -36.43 16.96 36.52
CA ALA A 17 -35.45 15.88 36.74
C ALA A 17 -35.63 14.66 35.81
N ILE A 18 -36.83 14.49 35.25
CA ILE A 18 -37.18 13.39 34.34
C ILE A 18 -36.54 13.53 32.94
N PRO A 19 -36.51 14.71 32.29
CA PRO A 19 -35.82 14.84 31.00
C PRO A 19 -34.29 14.75 31.12
N ALA A 20 -33.72 15.15 32.26
CA ALA A 20 -32.29 15.05 32.50
C ALA A 20 -31.81 13.60 32.58
N SER A 21 -32.55 12.72 33.27
CA SER A 21 -32.21 11.29 33.39
C SER A 21 -32.36 10.52 32.06
N ARG A 22 -33.41 10.77 31.28
CA ARG A 22 -33.59 10.15 29.95
C ARG A 22 -32.49 10.59 28.97
N ARG A 23 -32.14 11.89 28.94
CA ARG A 23 -31.01 12.38 28.12
C ARG A 23 -29.68 11.78 28.56
N MET A 24 -29.47 11.57 29.86
CA MET A 24 -28.24 10.97 30.36
C MET A 24 -28.12 9.49 29.94
N ALA A 25 -29.22 8.73 30.00
CA ALA A 25 -29.28 7.36 29.49
C ALA A 25 -29.07 7.28 27.96
N GLU A 26 -29.63 8.21 27.19
CA GLU A 26 -29.39 8.32 25.74
C GLU A 26 -27.93 8.65 25.42
N ILE A 27 -27.31 9.55 26.18
CA ILE A 27 -25.89 9.90 26.03
C ILE A 27 -24.99 8.70 26.38
N GLU A 28 -25.33 7.93 27.41
CA GLU A 28 -24.59 6.71 27.78
C GLU A 28 -24.73 5.62 26.71
N ALA A 29 -25.93 5.39 26.19
CA ALA A 29 -26.16 4.46 25.09
C ALA A 29 -25.40 4.87 23.82
N LEU A 30 -25.39 6.17 23.50
CA LEU A 30 -24.62 6.71 22.37
C LEU A 30 -23.11 6.54 22.57
N ARG A 31 -22.61 6.74 23.79
CA ARG A 31 -21.19 6.53 24.14
C ARG A 31 -20.80 5.07 24.00
N LEU A 32 -21.63 4.13 24.47
CA LEU A 32 -21.37 2.69 24.35
C LEU A 32 -21.36 2.23 22.88
N ALA A 33 -22.31 2.70 22.07
CA ALA A 33 -22.34 2.42 20.64
C ALA A 33 -21.11 3.01 19.92
N ALA A 34 -20.67 4.22 20.32
CA ALA A 34 -19.48 4.85 19.77
C ALA A 34 -18.18 4.12 20.13
N ILE A 35 -18.11 3.49 21.31
CA ILE A 35 -16.96 2.67 21.74
C ILE A 35 -16.90 1.39 20.89
N ALA A 36 -18.01 0.67 20.75
CA ALA A 36 -18.05 -0.56 19.94
C ALA A 36 -17.68 -0.32 18.47
N ALA A 37 -18.17 0.79 17.89
CA ALA A 37 -17.83 1.18 16.51
C ALA A 37 -16.35 1.55 16.34
N ARG A 38 -15.72 2.12 17.38
CA ARG A 38 -14.28 2.43 17.36
C ARG A 38 -13.44 1.16 17.38
N ASP A 39 -13.80 0.18 18.19
CA ASP A 39 -13.01 -1.06 18.31
C ASP A 39 -12.99 -1.85 16.99
N GLU A 40 -14.13 -1.93 16.30
CA GLU A 40 -14.20 -2.58 14.99
C GLU A 40 -13.39 -1.83 13.93
N ALA A 41 -13.48 -0.50 13.92
CA ALA A 41 -12.73 0.35 13.00
C ALA A 41 -11.20 0.25 13.23
N ILE A 42 -10.78 0.21 14.49
CA ILE A 42 -9.37 0.03 14.88
C ILE A 42 -8.87 -1.36 14.44
N ALA A 43 -9.64 -2.42 14.70
CA ALA A 43 -9.26 -3.77 14.27
C ALA A 43 -9.16 -3.90 12.74
N ALA A 44 -10.09 -3.28 11.99
CA ALA A 44 -10.03 -3.23 10.54
C ALA A 44 -8.81 -2.44 10.03
N ALA A 45 -8.53 -1.28 10.63
CA ALA A 45 -7.39 -0.43 10.29
C ALA A 45 -6.06 -1.15 10.54
N ILE A 46 -5.92 -1.80 11.70
CA ILE A 46 -4.73 -2.58 12.07
C ILE A 46 -4.49 -3.71 11.06
N ARG A 47 -5.53 -4.53 10.76
CA ARG A 47 -5.40 -5.61 9.77
C ARG A 47 -5.02 -5.09 8.39
N LYS A 48 -5.59 -3.97 7.97
CA LYS A 48 -5.26 -3.34 6.69
C LYS A 48 -3.82 -2.84 6.67
N ALA A 49 -3.37 -2.21 7.75
CA ALA A 49 -2.00 -1.73 7.91
C ALA A 49 -1.00 -2.89 7.86
N PHE A 50 -1.19 -3.95 8.64
CA PHE A 50 -0.30 -5.12 8.60
C PHE A 50 -0.23 -5.76 7.21
N ARG A 51 -1.37 -5.89 6.51
CA ARG A 51 -1.39 -6.42 5.13
C ARG A 51 -0.65 -5.51 4.15
N ALA A 52 -0.81 -4.19 4.27
CA ALA A 52 -0.12 -3.23 3.43
C ALA A 52 1.40 -3.27 3.67
N THR A 53 1.81 -3.24 4.93
CA THR A 53 3.22 -3.32 5.33
C THR A 53 3.86 -4.64 4.90
N GLY A 54 3.18 -5.77 5.12
CA GLY A 54 3.68 -7.08 4.69
C GLY A 54 3.86 -7.17 3.17
N ARG A 55 2.92 -6.62 2.38
CA ARG A 55 3.07 -6.56 0.91
C ARG A 55 4.22 -5.67 0.47
N ALA A 56 4.42 -4.53 1.13
CA ALA A 56 5.52 -3.62 0.84
C ALA A 56 6.87 -4.30 1.13
N ILE A 57 7.02 -4.92 2.30
CA ILE A 57 8.23 -5.67 2.68
C ILE A 57 8.50 -6.80 1.67
N ALA A 58 7.48 -7.59 1.32
CA ALA A 58 7.64 -8.67 0.35
C ALA A 58 8.02 -8.18 -1.05
N ALA A 59 7.57 -6.99 -1.46
CA ALA A 59 7.99 -6.38 -2.73
C ALA A 59 9.46 -5.95 -2.68
N VAL A 60 9.88 -5.31 -1.59
CA VAL A 60 11.28 -4.89 -1.37
C VAL A 60 12.22 -6.09 -1.34
N LEU A 61 11.88 -7.14 -0.58
CA LEU A 61 12.71 -8.36 -0.51
C LEU A 61 12.87 -9.01 -1.88
N ARG A 62 11.78 -9.11 -2.67
CA ARG A 62 11.87 -9.62 -4.04
C ARG A 62 12.76 -8.77 -4.94
N ALA A 63 12.69 -7.45 -4.81
CA ALA A 63 13.57 -6.55 -5.56
C ALA A 63 15.05 -6.72 -5.17
N ILE A 64 15.34 -6.88 -3.88
CA ILE A 64 16.70 -7.11 -3.37
C ILE A 64 17.27 -8.44 -3.88
N VAL A 65 16.48 -9.52 -3.83
CA VAL A 65 16.93 -10.85 -4.28
C VAL A 65 17.17 -10.88 -5.80
N ALA A 66 16.39 -10.15 -6.60
CA ALA A 66 16.58 -10.07 -8.05
C ALA A 66 17.71 -9.13 -8.48
N PHE A 67 18.15 -8.22 -7.60
CA PHE A 67 19.21 -7.26 -7.89
C PHE A 67 20.59 -7.87 -8.22
N PRO A 68 21.13 -8.85 -7.47
CA PRO A 68 22.44 -9.43 -7.77
C PRO A 68 22.47 -10.11 -9.14
N GLU A 69 21.40 -10.82 -9.52
CA GLU A 69 21.29 -11.44 -10.84
C GLU A 69 21.35 -10.39 -11.95
N ARG A 70 20.59 -9.29 -11.81
CA ARG A 70 20.62 -8.18 -12.78
C ARG A 70 22.00 -7.55 -12.90
N LEU A 71 22.70 -7.36 -11.78
CA LEU A 71 24.05 -6.82 -11.79
C LEU A 71 25.04 -7.77 -12.47
N ALA A 72 24.95 -9.08 -12.18
CA ALA A 72 25.77 -10.10 -12.81
C ALA A 72 25.54 -10.15 -14.33
N THR A 73 24.28 -10.13 -14.78
CA THR A 73 23.95 -10.05 -16.21
C THR A 73 24.51 -8.78 -16.85
N TYR A 74 24.36 -7.62 -16.19
CA TYR A 74 24.89 -6.36 -16.70
C TYR A 74 26.42 -6.38 -16.83
N GLN A 75 27.12 -6.95 -15.84
CA GLN A 75 28.58 -7.11 -15.89
C GLN A 75 28.99 -8.08 -17.00
N ALA A 76 28.31 -9.22 -17.14
CA ALA A 76 28.57 -10.18 -18.21
C ALA A 76 28.42 -9.55 -19.60
N LEU A 77 27.33 -8.81 -19.83
CA LEU A 77 27.10 -8.10 -21.10
C LEU A 77 28.12 -6.99 -21.36
N ASN A 78 28.58 -6.29 -20.32
CA ASN A 78 29.63 -5.27 -20.46
C ASN A 78 31.01 -5.86 -20.72
N ALA A 79 31.29 -7.07 -20.24
CA ALA A 79 32.55 -7.77 -20.50
C ALA A 79 32.67 -8.26 -21.95
N LEU A 80 31.54 -8.50 -22.64
CA LEU A 80 31.52 -8.92 -24.05
C LEU A 80 32.01 -7.80 -24.97
N THR A 81 32.69 -8.18 -26.04
CA THR A 81 33.10 -7.30 -27.14
C THR A 81 31.90 -6.90 -28.01
N ASP A 82 32.04 -5.82 -28.80
CA ASP A 82 30.97 -5.37 -29.70
C ASP A 82 30.59 -6.41 -30.76
N ARG A 83 31.53 -7.30 -31.12
CA ARG A 83 31.28 -8.42 -32.03
C ARG A 83 30.44 -9.48 -31.35
N GLU A 84 30.80 -9.89 -30.14
CA GLU A 84 30.03 -10.89 -29.38
C GLU A 84 28.62 -10.38 -29.06
N LEU A 85 28.47 -9.10 -28.72
CA LEU A 85 27.15 -8.48 -28.58
C LEU A 85 26.34 -8.54 -29.88
N ARG A 86 26.98 -8.31 -31.02
CA ARG A 86 26.31 -8.37 -32.33
C ARG A 86 25.89 -9.80 -32.69
N ASP A 87 26.72 -10.78 -32.37
CA ASP A 87 26.40 -12.19 -32.59
C ASP A 87 25.15 -12.61 -31.81
N ILE A 88 24.89 -12.02 -30.63
CA ILE A 88 23.64 -12.23 -29.87
C ILE A 88 22.51 -11.24 -30.23
N GLY A 89 22.68 -10.44 -31.29
CA GLY A 89 21.64 -9.50 -31.77
C GLY A 89 21.50 -8.22 -30.95
N MET A 90 22.54 -7.84 -30.18
CA MET A 90 22.56 -6.66 -29.32
C MET A 90 23.65 -5.66 -29.73
N THR A 91 23.52 -4.44 -29.24
CA THR A 91 24.56 -3.40 -29.32
C THR A 91 24.93 -2.92 -27.92
N ARG A 92 26.03 -2.17 -27.79
CA ARG A 92 26.44 -1.57 -26.50
C ARG A 92 25.33 -0.70 -25.88
N TYR A 93 24.55 -0.02 -26.71
CA TYR A 93 23.42 0.82 -26.28
C TYR A 93 22.23 0.02 -25.75
N ASP A 94 22.11 -1.26 -26.13
CA ASP A 94 21.01 -2.12 -25.69
C ASP A 94 21.25 -2.71 -24.30
N VAL A 95 22.50 -2.72 -23.82
CA VAL A 95 22.87 -3.30 -22.51
C VAL A 95 22.16 -2.61 -21.35
N SER A 96 21.92 -1.30 -21.42
CA SER A 96 21.14 -0.58 -20.41
C SER A 96 19.63 -0.83 -20.53
N ARG A 97 19.16 -1.19 -21.72
CA ARG A 97 17.74 -1.35 -22.07
C ARG A 97 17.23 -2.78 -21.94
N VAL A 98 18.12 -3.78 -21.81
CA VAL A 98 17.74 -5.20 -21.72
C VAL A 98 16.79 -5.53 -20.55
N PHE A 99 16.74 -4.67 -19.54
CA PHE A 99 15.83 -4.83 -18.40
C PHE A 99 14.52 -4.03 -18.54
N GLU A 100 14.33 -3.30 -19.65
CA GLU A 100 13.08 -2.61 -19.94
C GLU A 100 11.98 -3.63 -20.31
N PRO A 101 10.75 -3.46 -19.81
CA PRO A 101 9.64 -4.28 -20.22
C PRO A 101 9.42 -4.18 -21.74
N GLY A 102 9.36 -5.31 -22.44
CA GLY A 102 9.14 -5.35 -23.89
C GLY A 102 10.39 -5.15 -24.74
N PHE A 103 11.59 -5.14 -24.14
CA PHE A 103 12.83 -5.19 -24.92
C PHE A 103 12.92 -6.50 -25.71
N THR A 104 13.10 -6.40 -27.03
CA THR A 104 13.35 -7.52 -27.92
C THR A 104 14.65 -7.27 -28.69
N PRO A 105 15.70 -8.09 -28.47
CA PRO A 105 16.93 -7.97 -29.25
C PRO A 105 16.66 -8.31 -30.73
N ARG A 106 17.59 -7.91 -31.60
CA ARG A 106 17.56 -8.33 -33.00
C ARG A 106 17.78 -9.85 -33.08
N PRO A 107 17.41 -10.50 -34.20
CA PRO A 107 17.77 -11.89 -34.41
C PRO A 107 19.28 -12.11 -34.22
N ALA A 108 19.63 -13.11 -33.43
CA ALA A 108 21.03 -13.49 -33.21
C ALA A 108 21.66 -13.94 -34.53
N ASN A 109 22.96 -13.66 -34.67
CA ASN A 109 23.73 -13.92 -35.89
C ASN A 109 23.14 -13.22 -37.13
N ASP A 110 22.44 -12.09 -36.97
CA ASP A 110 22.22 -11.21 -38.12
C ASP A 110 23.59 -10.90 -38.71
N ALA A 111 23.78 -11.10 -40.01
CA ALA A 111 25.08 -10.87 -40.65
C ALA A 111 25.41 -9.36 -40.74
N GLY A 112 24.80 -8.52 -39.89
CA GLY A 112 24.79 -7.07 -40.02
C GLY A 112 24.06 -6.61 -41.28
N GLU A 113 23.09 -7.38 -41.79
CA GLU A 113 22.29 -6.97 -42.94
C GLU A 113 21.60 -5.65 -42.61
N ARG A 114 22.01 -4.59 -43.31
CA ARG A 114 21.39 -3.27 -43.17
C ARG A 114 19.90 -3.41 -43.51
N PRO A 115 19.00 -2.79 -42.72
CA PRO A 115 17.58 -2.81 -43.06
C PRO A 115 17.40 -2.31 -44.48
N THR A 116 16.73 -3.10 -45.31
CA THR A 116 16.43 -2.73 -46.70
C THR A 116 15.66 -1.40 -46.69
N PRO A 117 16.11 -0.38 -47.45
CA PRO A 117 15.38 0.87 -47.50
C PRO A 117 13.97 0.60 -48.00
N ARG A 118 12.97 1.08 -47.25
CA ARG A 118 11.56 0.97 -47.65
C ARG A 118 11.41 1.63 -49.01
N ALA A 119 10.94 0.88 -50.01
CA ALA A 119 10.61 1.42 -51.32
C ALA A 119 9.64 2.59 -51.14
N ALA A 120 9.96 3.71 -51.80
CA ALA A 120 9.16 4.93 -51.82
C ALA A 120 7.83 4.72 -52.54
#